data_AF-A0A3D4YNB7-F1
#
_entry.id   AF-A0A3D4YNB7-F1
#
_cell.length_a   1.000
_cell.length_b   1.000
_cell.length_c   1.000
_cell.angle_alpha   90.00
_cell.angle_beta   90.00
_cell.angle_gamma   90.00
#
_symmetry.space_group_name_H-M   'P 1'
#
loop_
_entity.id
_entity.type
_entity.pdbx_description
1 polymer ?
#
loop_
_entity_poly.entity_id
_entity_poly.type
_entity_poly.pdbx_seq_one_letter_code
_entity_poly.pdbx_strand_id
1 'polypeptide(L)'
;MAEFLVSAGDQTYWVRSDNSGLKIRGSPLILARTGGRYYEIFVGEIDRSFPRALLSGERIFRRELDSGDSTVIYDDTAIVHLSEDYHRQHPRAPLLGPDDDPDDDVDITAVGETDILNVLGPYVALEHRLSIERANDHDQDDTTRAVIDLRNGKPAELDRMLRDSTVQEAAGEGGLVNRRWRHDGYDVIAHYDSVHKANALSLRDRRGREWRLGLVASSFVQIFWLDKPRVDAKTRHALARAFNDATAYGEQIQQVSRGKPRLKPALRATGRQT
;
A
#
# COMPACT_ATOMS: atom_id res chain seq x y z
N MET A 1 19.28 -5.17 18.83
CA MET A 1 18.78 -3.96 18.15
C MET A 1 17.57 -4.40 17.36
N ALA A 2 16.43 -3.76 17.53
CA ALA A 2 15.22 -4.05 16.79
C ALA A 2 15.33 -3.46 15.37
N GLU A 3 14.95 -4.24 14.38
CA GLU A 3 14.78 -3.78 13.00
C GLU A 3 13.60 -4.54 12.37
N PHE A 4 12.57 -3.80 11.97
CA PHE A 4 11.37 -4.39 11.39
C PHE A 4 10.64 -3.37 10.52
N LEU A 5 9.74 -3.87 9.69
CA LEU A 5 8.79 -3.07 8.93
C LEU A 5 7.40 -3.20 9.55
N VAL A 6 6.64 -2.11 9.47
CA VAL A 6 5.23 -2.04 9.82
C VAL A 6 4.48 -1.69 8.54
N SER A 7 3.75 -2.62 7.96
CA SER A 7 2.83 -2.30 6.85
C SER A 7 1.44 -2.03 7.44
N ALA A 8 0.85 -0.90 7.05
CA ALA A 8 -0.40 -0.42 7.58
C ALA A 8 -1.18 0.34 6.49
N GLY A 9 -2.01 -0.38 5.73
CA GLY A 9 -2.76 0.19 4.61
C GLY A 9 -1.85 0.54 3.44
N ASP A 10 -1.91 1.79 3.01
CA ASP A 10 -1.15 2.38 1.90
C ASP A 10 0.32 2.73 2.25
N GLN A 11 0.68 2.66 3.53
CA GLN A 11 2.01 3.03 4.02
C GLN A 11 2.76 1.84 4.62
N THR A 12 4.08 1.86 4.46
CA THR A 12 4.99 1.00 5.23
C THR A 12 6.05 1.83 5.95
N TYR A 13 6.27 1.52 7.22
CA TYR A 13 7.26 2.18 8.07
C TYR A 13 8.42 1.24 8.38
N TRP A 14 9.64 1.69 8.15
CA TRP A 14 10.85 1.00 8.57
C TRP A 14 11.29 1.52 9.94
N VAL A 15 11.23 0.65 10.94
CA VAL A 15 11.60 0.94 12.32
C VAL A 15 12.96 0.34 12.64
N ARG A 16 13.86 1.15 13.20
CA ARG A 16 15.20 0.75 13.62
C ARG A 16 15.51 1.28 15.00
N SER A 17 16.01 0.44 15.90
CA SER A 17 16.54 0.88 17.20
C SER A 17 18.07 0.91 17.18
N ASP A 18 18.66 1.96 17.72
CA ASP A 18 20.08 2.02 18.04
C ASP A 18 20.32 2.60 19.44
N ASN A 19 21.59 2.80 19.82
CA ASN A 19 21.95 3.33 21.14
C ASN A 19 21.45 4.78 21.36
N SER A 20 21.05 5.49 20.30
CA SER A 20 20.52 6.85 20.36
C SER A 20 18.98 6.90 20.43
N GLY A 21 18.29 5.79 20.17
CA GLY A 21 16.84 5.69 20.27
C GLY A 21 16.21 4.92 19.10
N LEU A 22 14.97 5.28 18.77
CA LEU A 22 14.24 4.73 17.63
C LEU A 22 14.28 5.69 16.45
N LYS A 23 14.46 5.13 15.26
CA LYS A 23 14.37 5.81 13.96
C LYS A 23 13.26 5.14 13.16
N ILE A 24 12.39 5.97 12.59
CA ILE A 24 11.24 5.52 11.81
C ILE A 24 11.26 6.27 10.48
N ARG A 25 11.12 5.53 9.38
CA ARG A 25 11.00 6.08 8.02
C ARG A 25 9.75 5.50 7.38
N GLY A 26 8.77 6.34 7.04
CA GLY A 26 7.60 5.96 6.25
C GLY A 26 7.87 6.05 4.75
N SER A 27 7.10 5.28 3.97
CA SER A 27 7.07 5.33 2.50
C SER A 27 5.69 4.83 2.03
N PRO A 28 5.11 5.41 0.96
CA PRO A 28 3.83 4.98 0.37
C PRO A 28 4.03 3.68 -0.41
N LEU A 29 4.35 2.62 0.32
CA LEU A 29 4.69 1.31 -0.20
C LEU A 29 3.72 0.30 0.38
N ILE A 30 2.89 -0.31 -0.45
CA ILE A 30 2.05 -1.44 -0.06
C ILE A 30 2.89 -2.70 -0.18
N LEU A 31 3.23 -3.30 0.97
CA LEU A 31 4.20 -4.39 1.04
C LEU A 31 3.50 -5.71 1.37
N ALA A 32 3.81 -6.74 0.58
CA ALA A 32 3.42 -8.11 0.86
C ALA A 32 4.65 -9.01 1.04
N ARG A 33 4.48 -10.13 1.75
CA ARG A 33 5.50 -11.18 1.85
C ARG A 33 4.88 -12.55 1.61
N THR A 34 5.44 -13.30 0.66
CA THR A 34 5.02 -14.68 0.39
C THR A 34 6.18 -15.51 -0.14
N GLY A 35 6.22 -16.79 0.23
CA GLY A 35 7.34 -17.68 -0.15
C GLY A 35 8.71 -17.16 0.29
N GLY A 36 8.78 -16.41 1.41
CA GLY A 36 10.01 -15.80 1.92
C GLY A 36 10.46 -14.53 1.20
N ARG A 37 9.81 -14.13 0.10
CA ARG A 37 10.15 -12.97 -0.72
C ARG A 37 9.23 -11.79 -0.45
N TYR A 38 9.73 -10.58 -0.73
CA TYR A 38 9.00 -9.33 -0.58
C TYR A 38 8.51 -8.82 -1.92
N TYR A 39 7.30 -8.27 -1.88
CA TYR A 39 6.65 -7.75 -3.06
C TYR A 39 6.02 -6.39 -2.79
N GLU A 40 6.16 -5.47 -3.73
CA GLU A 40 5.35 -4.26 -3.83
C GLU A 40 4.03 -4.60 -4.53
N ILE A 41 2.92 -4.11 -4.00
CA ILE A 41 1.62 -4.12 -4.67
C ILE A 41 1.34 -2.70 -5.12
N PHE A 42 1.01 -2.50 -6.39
CA PHE A 42 0.72 -1.18 -6.93
C PHE A 42 -0.35 -1.24 -8.02
N VAL A 43 -1.01 -0.12 -8.22
CA VAL A 43 -2.05 0.08 -9.23
C VAL A 43 -1.39 0.67 -10.49
N GLY A 44 -1.85 0.27 -11.66
CA GLY A 44 -1.49 0.91 -12.92
C GLY A 44 -2.73 1.07 -13.80
N GLU A 45 -2.79 2.17 -14.53
CA GLU A 45 -3.93 2.49 -15.38
C GLU A 45 -3.97 1.60 -16.64
N ILE A 46 -5.18 1.35 -17.12
CA ILE A 46 -5.44 0.86 -18.47
C ILE A 46 -6.29 1.89 -19.19
N ASP A 47 -5.87 2.27 -20.38
CA ASP A 47 -6.67 3.07 -21.30
C ASP A 47 -6.92 2.25 -22.56
N ARG A 48 -8.19 2.12 -22.92
CA ARG A 48 -8.64 1.46 -24.15
C ARG A 48 -9.66 2.31 -24.90
N SER A 49 -9.49 3.62 -24.84
CA SER A 49 -10.38 4.59 -25.45
C SER A 49 -10.29 4.61 -26.98
N PHE A 50 -11.38 5.07 -27.59
CA PHE A 50 -11.54 5.34 -29.01
C PHE A 50 -12.07 6.77 -29.16
N PRO A 51 -12.03 7.39 -30.36
CA PRO A 51 -12.52 8.77 -30.54
C PRO A 51 -13.91 9.03 -29.94
N ARG A 52 -14.85 8.07 -30.02
CA ARG A 52 -16.20 8.22 -29.45
C ARG A 52 -16.49 7.31 -28.25
N ALA A 53 -15.46 6.79 -27.58
CA ALA A 53 -15.61 5.95 -26.40
C ALA A 53 -14.48 6.16 -25.41
N LEU A 54 -14.77 6.69 -24.23
CA LEU A 54 -13.82 6.82 -23.14
C LEU A 54 -13.86 5.55 -22.29
N LEU A 55 -12.80 4.74 -22.30
CA LEU A 55 -12.75 3.45 -21.61
C LEU A 55 -11.47 3.35 -20.79
N SER A 56 -11.53 3.75 -19.52
CA SER A 56 -10.39 3.70 -18.61
C SER A 56 -10.67 2.76 -17.44
N GLY A 57 -9.63 2.10 -16.95
CA GLY A 57 -9.71 1.17 -15.84
C GLY A 57 -8.37 1.04 -15.14
N GLU A 58 -8.25 0.05 -14.26
CA GLU A 58 -7.02 -0.19 -13.52
C GLU A 58 -6.62 -1.67 -13.48
N ARG A 59 -5.31 -1.89 -13.30
CA ARG A 59 -4.67 -3.18 -13.06
C ARG A 59 -3.94 -3.13 -11.74
N ILE A 60 -3.95 -4.26 -11.03
CA ILE A 60 -3.09 -4.44 -9.88
C ILE A 60 -1.91 -5.30 -10.27
N PHE A 61 -0.72 -4.81 -9.96
CA PHE A 61 0.54 -5.49 -10.17
C PHE A 61 1.14 -5.91 -8.85
N ARG A 62 1.87 -7.02 -8.90
CA ARG A 62 2.81 -7.43 -7.88
C ARG A 62 4.22 -7.39 -8.45
N ARG A 63 5.11 -6.62 -7.84
CA ARG A 63 6.54 -6.54 -8.20
C ARG A 63 7.41 -7.23 -7.16
N GLU A 64 8.22 -8.21 -7.57
CA GLU A 64 9.24 -8.79 -6.70
C GLU A 64 10.36 -7.79 -6.47
N LEU A 65 10.64 -7.42 -5.21
CA LEU A 65 11.60 -6.34 -4.92
C LEU A 65 13.05 -6.68 -5.29
N ASP A 66 13.37 -7.96 -5.31
CA ASP A 66 14.71 -8.47 -5.55
C ASP A 66 15.10 -8.44 -7.04
N SER A 67 14.18 -8.83 -7.93
CA SER A 67 14.39 -8.85 -9.38
C SER A 67 13.82 -7.62 -10.09
N GLY A 68 12.77 -7.00 -9.54
CA GLY A 68 11.99 -5.96 -10.20
C GLY A 68 10.88 -6.50 -11.11
N ASP A 69 10.75 -7.82 -11.22
CA ASP A 69 9.76 -8.44 -12.11
C ASP A 69 8.35 -8.15 -11.61
N SER A 70 7.52 -7.63 -12.52
CA SER A 70 6.13 -7.29 -12.24
C SER A 70 5.20 -8.30 -12.91
N THR A 71 4.15 -8.70 -12.21
CA THR A 71 3.11 -9.61 -12.71
C THR A 71 1.76 -9.01 -12.40
N VAL A 72 0.84 -9.04 -13.36
CA VAL A 72 -0.56 -8.65 -13.15
C VAL A 72 -1.23 -9.68 -12.25
N ILE A 73 -1.88 -9.20 -11.18
CA ILE A 73 -2.64 -10.04 -10.24
C ILE A 73 -4.14 -9.73 -10.25
N TYR A 74 -4.53 -8.61 -10.85
CA TYR A 74 -5.91 -8.23 -11.15
C TYR A 74 -5.91 -7.40 -12.44
N ASP A 75 -6.87 -7.70 -13.32
CA ASP A 75 -7.11 -6.96 -14.56
C ASP A 75 -8.59 -6.59 -14.59
N ASP A 76 -8.90 -5.32 -14.89
CA ASP A 76 -10.28 -4.87 -15.09
C ASP A 76 -10.81 -5.43 -16.41
N THR A 77 -11.33 -6.65 -16.32
CA THR A 77 -11.89 -7.35 -17.47
C THR A 77 -13.16 -6.71 -18.01
N ALA A 78 -13.85 -5.86 -17.23
CA ALA A 78 -15.06 -5.19 -17.71
C ALA A 78 -14.69 -4.15 -18.77
N ILE A 79 -13.68 -3.32 -18.50
CA ILE A 79 -13.14 -2.35 -19.47
C ILE A 79 -12.55 -3.07 -20.70
N VAL A 80 -11.83 -4.19 -20.49
CA VAL A 80 -11.31 -4.99 -21.60
C VAL A 80 -12.45 -5.51 -22.49
N HIS A 81 -13.49 -6.14 -21.92
CA HIS A 81 -14.61 -6.65 -22.71
C HIS A 81 -15.40 -5.54 -23.41
N LEU A 82 -15.63 -4.40 -22.74
CA LEU A 82 -16.27 -3.22 -23.35
C LEU A 82 -15.48 -2.72 -24.57
N SER A 83 -14.15 -2.67 -24.47
CA SER A 83 -13.30 -2.26 -25.59
C SER A 83 -13.38 -3.23 -26.78
N GLU A 84 -13.45 -4.54 -26.51
CA GLU A 84 -13.56 -5.57 -27.54
C GLU A 84 -14.95 -5.55 -28.20
N ASP A 85 -16.01 -5.32 -27.44
CA ASP A 85 -17.37 -5.13 -27.95
C ASP A 85 -17.44 -3.88 -28.83
N TYR A 86 -16.86 -2.76 -28.38
CA TYR A 86 -16.83 -1.51 -29.14
C TYR A 86 -16.06 -1.66 -30.45
N HIS A 87 -14.86 -2.26 -30.41
CA HIS A 87 -14.06 -2.48 -31.62
C HIS A 87 -14.76 -3.38 -32.65
N ARG A 88 -15.49 -4.42 -32.19
CA ARG A 88 -16.29 -5.27 -33.08
C ARG A 88 -17.41 -4.50 -33.78
N GLN A 89 -18.05 -3.55 -33.09
CA GLN A 89 -19.10 -2.71 -33.66
C GLN A 89 -18.54 -1.59 -34.56
N HIS A 90 -17.32 -1.16 -34.27
CA HIS A 90 -16.64 -0.06 -34.97
C HIS A 90 -15.25 -0.47 -35.48
N PRO A 91 -15.15 -1.40 -36.44
CA PRO A 91 -13.86 -1.98 -36.86
C PRO A 91 -12.90 -0.99 -37.54
N ARG A 92 -13.37 0.22 -37.87
CA ARG A 92 -12.55 1.29 -38.46
C ARG A 92 -12.11 2.34 -37.44
N ALA A 93 -12.66 2.33 -36.22
CA ALA A 93 -12.26 3.26 -35.18
C ALA A 93 -10.87 2.85 -34.65
N PRO A 94 -9.86 3.73 -34.69
CA PRO A 94 -8.56 3.44 -34.10
C PRO A 94 -8.64 3.52 -32.57
N LEU A 95 -7.83 2.71 -31.90
CA LEU A 95 -7.56 2.89 -30.47
C LEU A 95 -6.77 4.19 -30.29
N LEU A 96 -7.13 4.98 -29.28
CA LEU A 96 -6.39 6.18 -28.91
C LEU A 96 -5.06 5.81 -28.23
N GLY A 97 -4.03 6.58 -28.54
CA GLY A 97 -2.78 6.59 -27.79
C GLY A 97 -2.92 7.40 -26.49
N PRO A 98 -1.90 7.33 -25.60
CA PRO A 98 -1.94 8.01 -24.30
C PRO A 98 -1.95 9.54 -24.38
N ASP A 99 -1.57 10.11 -25.52
CA ASP A 99 -1.55 11.57 -25.76
C ASP A 99 -2.69 12.02 -26.69
N ASP A 100 -3.57 11.10 -27.12
CA ASP A 100 -4.68 11.41 -28.01
C ASP A 100 -5.96 11.68 -27.19
N ASP A 101 -6.62 12.80 -27.46
CA ASP A 101 -7.89 13.14 -26.81
C ASP A 101 -9.08 12.47 -27.52
N PRO A 102 -10.14 12.09 -26.78
CA PRO A 102 -11.41 11.69 -27.38
C PRO A 102 -12.09 12.89 -28.08
N ASP A 103 -13.03 12.58 -28.99
CA ASP A 103 -13.95 13.57 -29.57
C ASP A 103 -14.86 14.15 -28.47
N ASP A 104 -15.34 15.38 -28.67
CA ASP A 104 -16.29 16.02 -27.74
C ASP A 104 -17.61 15.24 -27.57
N ASP A 105 -18.03 14.49 -28.61
CA ASP A 105 -19.26 13.70 -28.65
C ASP A 105 -18.98 12.20 -28.42
N VAL A 106 -18.74 11.80 -27.17
CA VAL A 106 -18.59 10.39 -26.80
C VAL A 106 -19.93 9.66 -26.67
N ASP A 107 -20.01 8.44 -27.21
CA ASP A 107 -21.21 7.60 -27.16
C ASP A 107 -21.29 6.77 -25.87
N ILE A 108 -20.13 6.47 -25.27
CA ILE A 108 -19.96 5.72 -24.04
C ILE A 108 -18.79 6.28 -23.24
N THR A 109 -19.00 6.40 -21.93
CA THR A 109 -17.94 6.58 -20.94
C THR A 109 -17.98 5.39 -19.98
N ALA A 110 -16.85 4.73 -19.75
CA ALA A 110 -16.71 3.69 -18.75
C ALA A 110 -15.42 3.90 -17.97
N VAL A 111 -15.55 3.98 -16.65
CA VAL A 111 -14.44 4.23 -15.73
C VAL A 111 -14.43 3.16 -14.65
N GLY A 112 -13.31 2.44 -14.56
CA GLY A 112 -13.03 1.45 -13.54
C GLY A 112 -11.97 1.93 -12.55
N GLU A 113 -12.31 1.97 -11.27
CA GLU A 113 -11.38 2.30 -10.18
C GLU A 113 -11.18 1.09 -9.26
N THR A 114 -9.98 0.87 -8.76
CA THR A 114 -9.63 -0.26 -7.91
C THR A 114 -8.82 0.17 -6.67
N ASP A 115 -9.46 0.07 -5.51
CA ASP A 115 -8.83 0.35 -4.23
C ASP A 115 -8.22 -0.92 -3.60
N ILE A 116 -6.95 -0.83 -3.19
CA ILE A 116 -6.33 -1.85 -2.34
C ILE A 116 -6.77 -1.62 -0.90
N LEU A 117 -7.76 -2.39 -0.45
CA LEU A 117 -8.29 -2.28 0.91
C LEU A 117 -7.26 -2.72 1.95
N ASN A 118 -6.54 -3.81 1.68
CA ASN A 118 -5.56 -4.36 2.61
C ASN A 118 -4.67 -5.44 1.99
N VAL A 119 -3.51 -5.66 2.61
CA VAL A 119 -2.70 -6.87 2.44
C VAL A 119 -2.75 -7.66 3.73
N LEU A 120 -3.00 -8.96 3.65
CA LEU A 120 -3.13 -9.90 4.79
C LEU A 120 -2.34 -11.17 4.49
N GLY A 121 -1.15 -11.31 5.09
CA GLY A 121 -0.22 -12.37 4.74
C GLY A 121 0.04 -12.43 3.21
N PRO A 122 -0.22 -13.56 2.55
CA PRO A 122 -0.08 -13.72 1.10
C PRO A 122 -1.32 -13.32 0.31
N TYR A 123 -2.27 -12.57 0.88
CA TYR A 123 -3.51 -12.16 0.21
C TYR A 123 -3.60 -10.64 0.09
N VAL A 124 -4.25 -10.17 -0.97
CA VAL A 124 -4.67 -8.77 -1.12
C VAL A 124 -6.20 -8.73 -1.23
N ALA A 125 -6.82 -7.81 -0.49
CA ALA A 125 -8.23 -7.52 -0.56
C ALA A 125 -8.43 -6.23 -1.37
N LEU A 126 -9.35 -6.28 -2.33
CA LEU A 126 -9.61 -5.22 -3.30
C LEU A 126 -11.09 -4.84 -3.28
N GLU A 127 -11.37 -3.58 -3.56
CA GLU A 127 -12.68 -3.09 -4.00
C GLU A 127 -12.51 -2.52 -5.40
N HIS A 128 -13.40 -2.89 -6.31
CA HIS A 128 -13.45 -2.37 -7.66
C HIS A 128 -14.80 -1.70 -7.87
N ARG A 129 -14.78 -0.46 -8.36
CA ARG A 129 -15.97 0.32 -8.73
C ARG A 129 -15.94 0.54 -10.23
N LEU A 130 -17.05 0.27 -10.89
CA LEU A 130 -17.23 0.48 -12.32
C LEU A 130 -18.42 1.41 -12.52
N SER A 131 -18.23 2.48 -13.27
CA SER A 131 -19.32 3.36 -13.73
C SER A 131 -19.35 3.36 -15.25
N ILE A 132 -20.53 3.19 -15.83
CA ILE A 132 -20.76 3.18 -17.27
C ILE A 132 -21.91 4.14 -17.59
N GLU A 133 -21.62 5.14 -18.42
CA GLU A 133 -22.57 6.11 -18.94
C GLU A 133 -22.71 5.91 -20.46
N ARG A 134 -23.94 6.01 -20.97
CA ARG A 134 -24.23 5.90 -22.42
C ARG A 134 -25.15 7.02 -22.84
N ALA A 135 -24.88 7.63 -23.99
CA ALA A 135 -25.61 8.81 -24.46
C ALA A 135 -27.15 8.63 -24.55
N ASN A 136 -27.65 7.39 -24.68
CA ASN A 136 -29.08 7.09 -24.84
C ASN A 136 -29.59 5.96 -23.92
N ASP A 137 -28.88 5.66 -22.82
CA ASP A 137 -29.27 4.60 -21.88
C ASP A 137 -29.14 5.08 -20.43
N HIS A 138 -29.56 4.27 -19.48
CA HIS A 138 -29.34 4.53 -18.06
C HIS A 138 -27.90 4.25 -17.65
N ASP A 139 -27.39 5.10 -16.76
CA ASP A 139 -26.10 4.90 -16.12
C ASP A 139 -26.10 3.59 -15.30
N GLN A 140 -24.97 2.89 -15.32
CA GLN A 140 -24.76 1.66 -14.59
C GLN A 140 -23.54 1.79 -13.70
N ASP A 141 -23.77 1.64 -12.39
CA ASP A 141 -22.72 1.53 -11.39
C ASP A 141 -22.69 0.12 -10.80
N ASP A 142 -21.49 -0.45 -10.67
CA ASP A 142 -21.25 -1.71 -9.98
C ASP A 142 -20.10 -1.58 -8.99
N THR A 143 -20.16 -2.34 -7.90
CA THR A 143 -19.08 -2.42 -6.92
C THR A 143 -18.85 -3.86 -6.51
N THR A 144 -17.67 -4.37 -6.84
CA THR A 144 -17.25 -5.73 -6.54
C THR A 144 -16.10 -5.73 -5.55
N ARG A 145 -16.09 -6.70 -4.62
CA ARG A 145 -14.97 -6.94 -3.71
C ARG A 145 -14.37 -8.31 -3.95
N ALA A 146 -13.05 -8.38 -3.96
CA ALA A 146 -12.32 -9.61 -4.20
C ALA A 146 -11.16 -9.79 -3.23
N VAL A 147 -10.78 -11.05 -3.00
CA VAL A 147 -9.52 -11.40 -2.34
C VAL A 147 -8.68 -12.19 -3.34
N ILE A 148 -7.44 -11.78 -3.56
CA ILE A 148 -6.51 -12.46 -4.47
C ILE A 148 -5.39 -13.12 -3.65
N ASP A 149 -5.15 -14.41 -3.88
CA ASP A 149 -4.01 -15.13 -3.32
C ASP A 149 -2.75 -14.86 -4.15
N LEU A 150 -1.82 -14.11 -3.59
CA LEU A 150 -0.59 -13.70 -4.26
C LEU A 150 0.28 -14.90 -4.65
N ARG A 151 0.16 -16.07 -4.00
CA ARG A 151 0.98 -17.24 -4.34
C ARG A 151 0.73 -17.75 -5.76
N ASN A 152 -0.51 -17.62 -6.24
CA ASN A 152 -0.93 -18.15 -7.54
C ASN A 152 -1.65 -17.11 -8.42
N GLY A 153 -1.89 -15.90 -7.91
CA GLY A 153 -2.57 -14.82 -8.63
C GLY A 153 -4.07 -15.06 -8.86
N LYS A 154 -4.69 -15.97 -8.11
CA LYS A 154 -6.10 -16.34 -8.29
C LYS A 154 -6.99 -15.75 -7.21
N PRO A 155 -8.27 -15.47 -7.52
CA PRO A 155 -9.28 -15.20 -6.51
C PRO A 155 -9.36 -16.29 -5.45
N ALA A 156 -9.58 -15.90 -4.21
CA ALA A 156 -9.73 -16.76 -3.07
C ALA A 156 -10.97 -16.37 -2.25
N GLU A 157 -11.62 -17.36 -1.68
CA GLU A 157 -12.72 -17.15 -0.74
C GLU A 157 -12.24 -16.50 0.56
N LEU A 158 -13.05 -15.62 1.14
CA LEU A 158 -12.72 -14.94 2.40
C LEU A 158 -12.50 -15.94 3.55
N ASP A 159 -13.34 -16.97 3.68
CA ASP A 159 -13.18 -18.00 4.73
C ASP A 159 -11.86 -18.76 4.58
N ARG A 160 -11.42 -19.02 3.34
CA ARG A 160 -10.12 -19.65 3.06
C ARG A 160 -8.97 -18.76 3.50
N MET A 161 -9.02 -17.45 3.18
CA MET A 161 -8.01 -16.49 3.63
C MET A 161 -7.94 -16.44 5.17
N LEU A 162 -9.09 -16.36 5.84
CA LEU A 162 -9.15 -16.26 7.29
C LEU A 162 -8.64 -17.53 7.99
N ARG A 163 -8.76 -18.70 7.37
CA ARG A 163 -8.22 -19.97 7.92
C ARG A 163 -6.73 -20.18 7.63
N ASP A 164 -6.12 -19.36 6.77
CA ASP A 164 -4.72 -19.50 6.43
C ASP A 164 -3.83 -19.13 7.62
N SER A 165 -2.95 -20.04 8.03
CA SER A 165 -2.07 -19.83 9.19
C SER A 165 -1.16 -18.61 9.02
N THR A 166 -0.77 -18.29 7.78
CA THR A 166 0.06 -17.11 7.49
C THR A 166 -0.67 -15.80 7.75
N VAL A 167 -1.99 -15.78 7.56
CA VAL A 167 -2.85 -14.63 7.88
C VAL A 167 -3.01 -14.50 9.40
N GLN A 168 -3.22 -15.62 10.09
CA GLN A 168 -3.33 -15.63 11.56
C GLN A 168 -2.03 -15.17 12.24
N GLU A 169 -0.88 -15.62 11.74
CA GLU A 169 0.43 -15.15 12.21
C GLU A 169 0.64 -13.66 11.93
N ALA A 170 0.32 -13.19 10.73
CA ALA A 170 0.44 -11.78 10.35
C ALA A 170 -0.48 -10.86 11.18
N ALA A 171 -1.67 -11.33 11.54
CA ALA A 171 -2.64 -10.57 12.32
C ALA A 171 -2.15 -10.24 13.74
N GLY A 172 -1.21 -11.03 14.29
CA GLY A 172 -0.73 -10.91 15.65
C GLY A 172 -1.67 -11.53 16.68
N GLU A 173 -1.20 -11.65 17.91
CA GLU A 173 -2.01 -12.16 19.03
C GLU A 173 -2.98 -11.10 19.52
N GLY A 174 -4.18 -11.51 19.93
CA GLY A 174 -5.18 -10.63 20.55
C GLY A 174 -6.42 -10.42 19.68
N GLY A 175 -7.09 -9.28 19.85
CA GLY A 175 -8.30 -8.91 19.11
C GLY A 175 -8.13 -7.58 18.37
N LEU A 176 -9.16 -7.13 17.65
CA LEU A 176 -9.09 -5.92 16.81
C LEU A 176 -8.65 -4.66 17.57
N VAL A 177 -8.94 -4.57 18.87
CA VAL A 177 -8.65 -3.40 19.72
C VAL A 177 -7.25 -3.41 20.30
N ASN A 178 -6.73 -4.60 20.63
CA ASN A 178 -5.44 -4.79 21.28
C ASN A 178 -4.72 -5.95 20.60
N ARG A 179 -3.65 -5.65 19.88
CA ARG A 179 -2.83 -6.64 19.19
C ARG A 179 -1.40 -6.62 19.67
N ARG A 180 -0.76 -7.78 19.64
CA ARG A 180 0.65 -7.95 19.97
C ARG A 180 1.33 -8.89 18.99
N TRP A 181 2.45 -8.45 18.45
CA TRP A 181 3.38 -9.30 17.71
C TRP A 181 4.61 -9.53 18.57
N ARG A 182 4.80 -10.78 19.01
CA ARG A 182 5.95 -11.16 19.83
C ARG A 182 7.18 -11.38 18.96
N HIS A 183 8.33 -10.94 19.46
CA HIS A 183 9.62 -11.15 18.80
C HIS A 183 10.74 -11.49 19.80
N ASP A 184 11.82 -12.10 19.32
CA ASP A 184 12.93 -12.46 20.19
C ASP A 184 13.74 -11.24 20.67
N GLY A 185 13.29 -10.61 21.75
CA GLY A 185 13.94 -9.41 22.29
C GLY A 185 13.00 -8.26 22.62
N TYR A 186 11.80 -8.26 22.04
CA TYR A 186 10.84 -7.17 22.17
C TYR A 186 9.48 -7.61 21.60
N ASP A 187 8.45 -6.86 21.94
CA ASP A 187 7.13 -6.97 21.31
C ASP A 187 6.84 -5.70 20.52
N VAL A 188 6.03 -5.82 19.47
CA VAL A 188 5.28 -4.69 18.90
C VAL A 188 3.85 -4.81 19.35
N ILE A 189 3.25 -3.70 19.79
CA ILE A 189 1.91 -3.66 20.36
C ILE A 189 1.12 -2.59 19.63
N ALA A 190 -0.13 -2.89 19.28
CA ALA A 190 -1.10 -1.95 18.77
C ALA A 190 -2.26 -1.83 19.75
N HIS A 191 -2.66 -0.60 20.02
CA HIS A 191 -3.87 -0.27 20.75
C HIS A 191 -4.72 0.67 19.90
N TYR A 192 -6.00 0.36 19.74
CA TYR A 192 -6.92 1.26 19.08
C TYR A 192 -7.14 2.51 19.94
N ASP A 193 -6.77 3.66 19.39
CA ASP A 193 -6.96 4.97 19.96
C ASP A 193 -8.29 5.54 19.46
N SER A 194 -9.32 5.48 20.30
CA SER A 194 -10.66 5.93 19.93
C SER A 194 -10.76 7.44 19.70
N VAL A 195 -9.84 8.23 20.26
CA VAL A 195 -9.82 9.69 20.08
C VAL A 195 -9.35 10.02 18.68
N HIS A 196 -8.27 9.39 18.25
CA HIS A 196 -7.69 9.60 16.92
C HIS A 196 -8.26 8.67 15.83
N LYS A 197 -9.13 7.72 16.21
CA LYS A 197 -9.68 6.67 15.33
C LYS A 197 -8.59 5.94 14.55
N ALA A 198 -7.48 5.64 15.22
CA ALA A 198 -6.26 5.08 14.62
C ALA A 198 -5.61 4.08 15.59
N ASN A 199 -4.68 3.25 15.11
CA ASN A 199 -3.91 2.37 15.97
C ASN A 199 -2.65 3.08 16.49
N ALA A 200 -2.53 3.20 17.80
CA ALA A 200 -1.30 3.61 18.46
C ALA A 200 -0.34 2.42 18.54
N LEU A 201 0.81 2.54 17.87
CA LEU A 201 1.84 1.52 17.86
C LEU A 201 2.94 1.84 18.88
N SER A 202 3.41 0.81 19.57
CA SER A 202 4.52 0.87 20.53
C SER A 202 5.43 -0.33 20.37
N LEU A 203 6.72 -0.12 20.59
CA LEU A 203 7.70 -1.19 20.81
C LEU A 203 7.87 -1.39 22.31
N ARG A 204 7.89 -2.64 22.79
CA ARG A 204 8.17 -2.97 24.20
C ARG A 204 9.39 -3.86 24.32
N ASP A 205 10.43 -3.45 25.07
CA ASP A 205 11.60 -4.33 25.30
C ASP A 205 11.32 -5.44 26.32
N ARG A 206 12.27 -6.37 26.47
CA ARG A 206 12.25 -7.41 27.52
C ARG A 206 12.18 -6.86 28.95
N ARG A 207 12.52 -5.59 29.19
CA ARG A 207 12.42 -4.95 30.51
C ARG A 207 11.04 -4.31 30.73
N GLY A 208 10.13 -4.46 29.78
CA GLY A 208 8.79 -3.88 29.82
C GLY A 208 8.75 -2.39 29.51
N ARG A 209 9.86 -1.78 29.06
CA ARG A 209 9.86 -0.37 28.65
C ARG A 209 9.20 -0.25 27.30
N GLU A 210 8.23 0.66 27.22
CA GLU A 210 7.49 0.93 26.00
C GLU A 210 7.95 2.24 25.34
N TRP A 211 8.09 2.19 24.03
CA TRP A 211 8.40 3.34 23.20
C TRP A 211 7.36 3.48 22.10
N ARG A 212 6.64 4.61 22.13
CA ARG A 212 5.64 4.93 21.12
C ARG A 212 6.29 5.12 19.75
N LEU A 213 5.77 4.41 18.75
CA LEU A 213 6.18 4.48 17.35
C LEU A 213 5.38 5.54 16.59
N GLY A 214 4.08 5.63 16.85
CA GLY A 214 3.20 6.58 16.17
C GLY A 214 1.74 6.13 16.15
N LEU A 215 0.93 6.84 15.38
CA LEU A 215 -0.43 6.43 15.01
C LEU A 215 -0.40 5.92 13.57
N VAL A 216 -1.15 4.85 13.29
CA VAL A 216 -1.39 4.35 11.92
C VAL A 216 -2.89 4.28 11.66
N ALA A 217 -3.32 4.76 10.49
CA ALA A 217 -4.74 4.87 10.15
C ALA A 217 -5.39 3.51 9.84
N SER A 218 -4.60 2.48 9.51
CA SER A 218 -5.12 1.15 9.22
C SER A 218 -5.49 0.37 10.49
N SER A 219 -6.63 -0.32 10.43
CA SER A 219 -7.06 -1.31 11.44
C SER A 219 -6.29 -2.62 11.38
N PHE A 220 -5.55 -2.83 10.28
CA PHE A 220 -4.74 -4.01 10.04
C PHE A 220 -3.29 -3.60 9.85
N VAL A 221 -2.47 -4.11 10.76
CA VAL A 221 -1.04 -3.89 10.76
C VAL A 221 -0.37 -5.24 10.58
N GLN A 222 0.66 -5.28 9.75
CA GLN A 222 1.56 -6.42 9.65
C GLN A 222 2.97 -6.04 10.04
N ILE A 223 3.66 -6.95 10.71
CA ILE A 223 5.05 -6.76 11.11
C ILE A 223 5.95 -7.72 10.33
N PHE A 224 6.94 -7.15 9.64
CA PHE A 224 7.99 -7.93 8.98
C PHE A 224 9.32 -7.77 9.75
N TRP A 225 9.71 -8.80 10.48
CA TRP A 225 10.97 -8.82 11.22
C TRP A 225 12.18 -8.89 10.28
N LEU A 226 13.19 -8.06 10.54
CA LEU A 226 14.40 -7.97 9.70
C LEU A 226 15.71 -8.30 10.46
N ASP A 227 15.67 -8.29 11.80
CA ASP A 227 16.82 -8.53 12.66
C ASP A 227 16.98 -10.00 13.09
N LYS A 228 15.89 -10.74 13.33
CA LYS A 228 15.94 -12.17 13.68
C LYS A 228 14.80 -13.02 13.07
N PRO A 229 15.10 -13.97 12.17
CA PRO A 229 16.38 -14.15 11.52
C PRO A 229 16.77 -12.89 10.75
N ARG A 230 18.07 -12.62 10.69
CA ARG A 230 18.57 -11.45 9.99
C ARG A 230 18.31 -11.61 8.50
N VAL A 231 17.64 -10.65 7.88
CA VAL A 231 17.53 -10.62 6.41
C VAL A 231 18.90 -10.41 5.79
N ASP A 232 19.14 -11.08 4.68
CA ASP A 232 20.39 -10.98 3.94
C ASP A 232 20.60 -9.55 3.37
N ALA A 233 21.81 -9.29 2.88
CA ALA A 233 22.18 -7.97 2.38
C ALA A 233 21.42 -7.58 1.10
N LYS A 234 21.11 -8.55 0.23
CA LYS A 234 20.41 -8.33 -1.04
C LYS A 234 18.98 -7.90 -0.76
N THR A 235 18.25 -8.67 0.05
CA THR A 235 16.88 -8.36 0.48
C THR A 235 16.81 -7.01 1.18
N ARG A 236 17.75 -6.71 2.10
CA ARG A 236 17.81 -5.41 2.80
C ARG A 236 18.02 -4.26 1.83
N HIS A 237 18.88 -4.43 0.82
CA HIS A 237 19.15 -3.41 -0.18
C HIS A 237 17.95 -3.23 -1.13
N ALA A 238 17.28 -4.31 -1.54
CA ALA A 238 16.04 -4.26 -2.31
C ALA A 238 14.94 -3.47 -1.60
N LEU A 239 14.70 -3.75 -0.31
CA LEU A 239 13.78 -2.97 0.52
C LEU A 239 14.21 -1.50 0.61
N ALA A 240 15.50 -1.21 0.76
CA ALA A 240 15.99 0.16 0.85
C ALA A 240 15.74 0.95 -0.43
N ARG A 241 15.93 0.33 -1.60
CA ARG A 241 15.59 0.92 -2.91
C ARG A 241 14.08 1.15 -3.02
N ALA A 242 13.26 0.14 -2.80
CA ALA A 242 11.81 0.25 -2.89
C ALA A 242 11.25 1.40 -2.02
N PHE A 243 11.75 1.55 -0.79
CA PHE A 243 11.38 2.68 0.07
C PHE A 243 11.73 4.06 -0.51
N ASN A 244 12.87 4.16 -1.20
CA ASN A 244 13.31 5.42 -1.82
C ASN A 244 12.54 5.67 -3.13
N ASP A 245 12.28 4.64 -3.91
CA ASP A 245 11.55 4.75 -5.17
C ASP A 245 10.09 5.13 -4.90
N ALA A 246 9.45 4.50 -3.91
CA ALA A 246 8.09 4.84 -3.50
C ALA A 246 7.94 6.28 -3.00
N THR A 247 8.98 6.87 -2.40
CA THR A 247 8.93 8.31 -2.03
C THR A 247 8.92 9.27 -3.22
N ALA A 248 9.25 8.81 -4.42
CA ALA A 248 9.09 9.61 -5.64
C ALA A 248 7.62 9.71 -6.08
N TYR A 249 6.77 8.76 -5.65
CA TYR A 249 5.36 8.70 -6.02
C TYR A 249 4.43 9.37 -4.99
N GLY A 250 4.88 9.59 -3.74
CA GLY A 250 4.04 10.16 -2.67
C GLY A 250 4.38 11.58 -2.27
N GLU A 251 3.37 12.44 -2.18
CA GLU A 251 3.48 13.72 -1.48
C GLU A 251 3.56 13.50 0.05
N GLN A 252 4.57 14.10 0.69
CA GLN A 252 4.83 14.23 2.14
C GLN A 252 5.47 13.03 2.91
N ILE A 253 6.77 13.16 3.20
CA ILE A 253 7.50 12.35 4.20
C ILE A 253 7.47 13.05 5.57
N GLN A 254 6.86 12.43 6.60
CA GLN A 254 7.14 12.81 7.99
C GLN A 254 8.40 12.10 8.50
N GLN A 255 9.52 12.83 8.54
CA GLN A 255 10.74 12.42 9.22
C GLN A 255 10.66 12.81 10.70
N VAL A 256 10.39 11.87 11.60
CA VAL A 256 10.45 12.13 13.05
C VAL A 256 11.79 11.66 13.60
N SER A 257 12.60 12.62 14.05
CA SER A 257 13.86 12.42 14.76
C SER A 257 13.76 13.08 16.14
N ARG A 258 13.91 12.31 17.22
CA ARG A 258 14.07 12.86 18.58
C ARG A 258 15.53 13.24 18.82
N GLY A 259 16.00 14.28 18.14
CA GLY A 259 17.22 14.98 18.53
C GLY A 259 16.90 15.98 19.66
N LYS A 260 17.65 15.96 20.77
CA LYS A 260 17.54 17.01 21.81
C LYS A 260 17.66 18.40 21.15
N PRO A 261 16.80 19.38 21.45
CA PRO A 261 16.96 20.73 20.91
C PRO A 261 18.27 21.30 21.42
N ARG A 262 19.25 21.50 20.52
CA ARG A 262 20.39 22.37 20.81
C ARG A 262 19.85 23.81 20.76
N LEU A 263 19.63 24.40 21.94
CA LEU A 263 19.41 25.84 22.08
C LEU A 263 20.58 26.58 21.43
N LYS A 264 20.30 27.33 20.35
CA LYS A 264 21.24 28.30 19.80
C LYS A 264 21.29 29.52 20.74
N PRO A 265 22.47 30.03 21.12
CA PRO A 265 22.57 31.27 21.89
C PRO A 265 22.04 32.44 21.06
N ALA A 266 21.19 33.27 21.64
CA ALA A 266 20.67 34.47 21.00
C ALA A 266 21.81 35.49 20.76
N LEU A 267 22.02 35.88 19.51
CA LEU A 267 22.83 37.04 19.16
C LEU A 267 22.12 38.31 19.66
N ARG A 268 22.79 39.07 20.52
CA ARG A 268 22.37 40.43 20.90
C ARG A 268 22.49 41.34 19.69
N ALA A 269 21.38 41.88 19.21
CA ALA A 269 21.37 42.98 18.24
C ALA A 269 21.77 44.30 18.96
N THR A 270 22.93 44.82 18.64
CA THR A 270 23.31 46.21 18.91
C THR A 270 22.84 47.08 17.75
N GLY A 271 21.82 47.90 17.96
CA GLY A 271 21.42 48.97 17.05
C GLY A 271 21.40 50.30 17.81
N ARG A 272 22.35 51.19 17.50
CA ARG A 272 22.45 52.56 18.01
C ARG A 272 21.93 53.51 16.93
N GLN A 273 21.16 54.50 17.38
CA GLN A 273 20.58 55.61 16.61
C GLN A 273 21.58 56.36 15.72
N THR A 274 21.07 56.86 14.60
CA THR A 274 21.26 58.23 14.12
C THR A 274 19.95 58.72 13.53
#